data_AF-A0A929V9F9-F1
#
_entry.id   AF-A0A929V9F9-F1
#
_cell.length_a   1.000
_cell.length_b   1.000
_cell.length_c   1.000
_cell.angle_alpha   90.00
_cell.angle_beta   90.00
_cell.angle_gamma   90.00
#
_symmetry.space_group_name_H-M   'P 1'
#
loop_
_entity.id
_entity.type
_entity.pdbx_description
1 polymer ?
#
loop_
_entity_poly.entity_id
_entity_poly.type
_entity_poly.pdbx_seq_one_letter_code
_entity_poly.pdbx_strand_id
1 'polypeptide(L)'
;MGIPDSYFRIDLTIVRGLDYYIGTIYETTLDDYPRLGSVCSGGRYDDLSSHYINKKLPGVGVSIGLTRLFSQLVEQDIVKPQKKSIAEVLIVPLTNDQFKSALN
;
A
#
# COMPACT_ATOMS: atom_id res chain seq x y z
N MET A 1 -21.68 -2.76 -13.18
CA MET A 1 -20.31 -2.68 -12.65
C MET A 1 -19.78 -4.02 -12.10
N GLY A 2 -20.57 -5.11 -12.04
CA GLY A 2 -20.04 -6.47 -11.84
C GLY A 2 -19.46 -6.78 -10.45
N ILE A 3 -19.30 -5.77 -9.59
CA ILE A 3 -18.88 -5.92 -8.20
C ILE A 3 -20.12 -6.31 -7.38
N PRO A 4 -20.08 -7.42 -6.62
CA PRO A 4 -21.18 -7.79 -5.73
C PRO A 4 -21.39 -6.76 -4.61
N ASP A 5 -22.65 -6.58 -4.20
CA ASP A 5 -23.04 -5.63 -3.15
C ASP A 5 -22.40 -5.94 -1.78
N SER A 6 -21.84 -7.13 -1.59
CA SER A 6 -21.08 -7.49 -0.38
C SER A 6 -19.74 -6.78 -0.25
N TYR A 7 -19.19 -6.23 -1.35
CA TYR A 7 -17.85 -5.61 -1.37
C TYR A 7 -17.86 -4.10 -1.15
N PHE A 8 -19.03 -3.47 -1.08
CA PHE A 8 -19.14 -2.05 -0.83
C PHE A 8 -20.41 -1.73 -0.04
N ARG A 9 -20.36 -0.67 0.74
CA ARG A 9 -21.54 -0.11 1.40
C ARG A 9 -21.44 1.41 1.36
N ILE A 10 -22.59 2.07 1.36
CA ILE A 10 -22.66 3.52 1.51
C ILE A 10 -22.65 3.82 3.01
N ASP A 11 -21.62 4.52 3.46
CA ASP A 11 -21.47 4.94 4.85
C ASP A 11 -21.41 6.48 4.91
N LEU A 12 -22.50 7.09 5.38
CA LEU A 12 -22.65 8.54 5.47
C LEU A 12 -21.88 9.14 6.67
N THR A 13 -21.29 8.31 7.53
CA THR A 13 -20.55 8.77 8.71
C THR A 13 -19.08 9.08 8.39
N ILE A 14 -18.61 8.69 7.20
CA ILE A 14 -17.22 8.86 6.81
C ILE A 14 -16.96 10.33 6.47
N VAL A 15 -16.10 10.96 7.27
CA VAL A 15 -15.52 12.28 6.99
C VAL A 15 -14.00 12.13 6.99
N ARG A 16 -13.40 12.35 5.81
CA ARG A 16 -11.94 12.30 5.62
C ARG A 16 -11.53 13.57 4.86
N GLY A 17 -10.35 14.11 5.15
CA GLY A 17 -9.76 15.22 4.41
C GLY A 17 -10.68 16.44 4.29
N LEU A 18 -11.11 16.96 5.44
CA LEU A 18 -12.07 18.06 5.59
C LEU A 18 -11.76 19.27 4.69
N ASP A 19 -10.48 19.47 4.39
CA ASP A 19 -9.98 20.64 3.67
C ASP A 19 -9.67 20.36 2.18
N TYR A 20 -9.79 19.11 1.70
CA TYR A 20 -9.34 18.76 0.34
C TYR A 20 -10.18 17.71 -0.42
N TYR A 21 -10.99 16.88 0.24
CA TYR A 21 -11.95 16.03 -0.45
C TYR A 21 -13.28 16.78 -0.65
N ILE A 22 -13.75 16.82 -1.89
CA ILE A 22 -14.93 17.61 -2.28
C ILE A 22 -16.07 16.77 -2.87
N GLY A 23 -15.90 15.45 -2.90
CA GLY A 23 -16.83 14.51 -3.54
C GLY A 23 -16.77 13.12 -2.93
N THR A 24 -16.78 12.08 -3.77
CA THR A 24 -16.76 10.69 -3.29
C THR A 24 -15.53 10.40 -2.44
N ILE A 25 -15.74 9.72 -1.31
CA ILE A 25 -14.71 9.24 -0.40
C ILE A 25 -14.83 7.72 -0.33
N TYR A 26 -13.68 7.04 -0.33
CA TYR A 26 -13.59 5.59 -0.21
C TYR A 26 -12.77 5.24 1.04
N GLU A 27 -13.25 4.26 1.79
CA GLU A 27 -12.55 3.66 2.92
C GLU A 27 -12.69 2.15 2.84
N THR A 28 -11.57 1.44 2.94
CA THR A 28 -11.52 -0.02 2.84
C THR A 28 -11.02 -0.59 4.14
N THR A 29 -11.87 -1.34 4.82
CA THR A 29 -11.55 -2.09 6.03
C THR A 29 -11.43 -3.58 5.73
N LEU A 30 -10.71 -4.31 6.57
CA LEU A 30 -10.71 -5.77 6.56
C LEU A 30 -11.77 -6.24 7.55
N ASP A 31 -12.78 -6.97 7.07
CA ASP A 31 -13.95 -7.35 7.88
C ASP A 31 -13.57 -8.17 9.12
N ASP A 32 -12.60 -9.08 8.98
CA ASP A 32 -12.09 -9.90 10.08
C ASP A 32 -11.13 -9.14 11.02
N TYR A 33 -10.67 -7.95 10.62
CA TYR A 33 -9.65 -7.17 11.34
C TYR A 33 -10.00 -5.67 11.45
N PRO A 34 -11.16 -5.31 12.07
CA PRO A 34 -11.60 -3.92 12.15
C PRO A 34 -10.64 -3.03 12.97
N ARG A 35 -9.84 -3.62 13.87
CA ARG A 35 -8.85 -2.90 14.71
C ARG A 35 -7.74 -2.22 13.91
N LEU A 36 -7.47 -2.67 12.69
CA LEU A 36 -6.47 -2.04 11.82
C LEU A 36 -6.94 -0.70 11.25
N GLY A 37 -8.25 -0.45 11.31
CA GLY A 37 -8.90 0.66 10.61
C GLY A 37 -8.77 0.53 9.10
N SER A 38 -8.80 1.67 8.41
CA SER A 38 -8.69 1.68 6.95
C SER A 38 -7.30 1.28 6.46
N VAL A 39 -7.30 0.35 5.52
CA VAL A 39 -6.10 -0.13 4.81
C VAL A 39 -5.90 0.58 3.49
N CYS A 40 -7.00 0.92 2.79
CA CYS A 40 -6.98 1.69 1.56
C CYS A 40 -8.03 2.79 1.65
N SER A 41 -7.61 4.03 1.43
CA SER A 41 -8.50 5.19 1.44
C SER A 41 -8.24 6.08 0.26
N GLY A 42 -9.26 6.80 -0.16
CA GLY A 42 -9.14 7.71 -1.28
C GLY A 42 -10.36 8.59 -1.43
N GLY A 43 -10.35 9.37 -2.50
CA GLY A 43 -11.49 10.20 -2.82
C GLY A 43 -11.21 11.18 -3.95
N ARG A 44 -12.24 11.96 -4.26
CA ARG A 44 -12.19 13.01 -5.25
C ARG A 44 -11.71 14.33 -4.65
N TYR A 45 -10.70 14.91 -5.27
CA TYR A 45 -10.13 16.21 -4.94
C TYR A 45 -10.10 17.08 -6.20
N ASP A 46 -10.44 18.36 -6.09
CA ASP A 46 -10.42 19.28 -7.24
C ASP A 46 -9.36 20.38 -7.12
N ASP A 47 -8.84 20.61 -5.92
CA ASP A 47 -7.97 21.75 -5.64
C ASP A 47 -6.60 21.37 -5.05
N LEU A 48 -6.29 20.08 -4.90
CA LEU A 48 -5.02 19.67 -4.27
C LEU A 48 -3.78 20.19 -5.01
N SER A 49 -3.87 20.36 -6.33
CA SER A 49 -2.79 20.91 -7.15
C SER A 49 -2.74 22.44 -7.18
N SER A 50 -3.78 23.14 -6.71
CA SER A 50 -3.88 24.61 -6.84
C SER A 50 -2.79 25.36 -6.06
N HIS A 51 -2.23 24.72 -5.02
CA HIS A 51 -1.08 25.21 -4.28
C HIS A 51 0.20 25.35 -5.12
N TYR A 52 0.30 24.62 -6.23
CA TYR A 52 1.52 24.57 -7.07
C TYR A 52 1.29 25.09 -8.49
N ILE A 53 0.04 25.18 -8.94
CA ILE A 53 -0.32 25.61 -10.29
C ILE A 53 -1.56 26.51 -10.28
N ASN A 54 -1.58 27.50 -11.16
CA ASN A 54 -2.70 28.44 -11.27
C ASN A 54 -3.89 27.86 -12.09
N LYS A 55 -4.14 26.55 -11.92
CA LYS A 55 -5.20 25.78 -12.59
C LYS A 55 -5.76 24.74 -11.64
N LYS A 56 -7.09 24.59 -11.64
CA LYS A 56 -7.77 23.48 -10.96
C LYS A 56 -7.60 22.20 -11.77
N LEU A 57 -7.15 21.13 -11.13
CA LEU A 57 -7.06 19.80 -11.73
C LEU A 57 -7.94 18.83 -10.92
N PRO A 58 -9.15 18.52 -11.39
CA PRO A 58 -9.97 17.50 -10.77
C PRO A 58 -9.33 16.12 -10.91
N GLY A 59 -9.24 15.41 -9.80
CA GLY A 59 -8.61 14.11 -9.70
C GLY A 59 -9.33 13.18 -8.72
N VAL A 60 -9.17 11.89 -8.94
CA VAL A 60 -9.56 10.85 -7.99
C VAL A 60 -8.30 10.04 -7.70
N GLY A 61 -8.04 9.81 -6.42
CA GLY A 61 -6.88 9.06 -5.98
C GLY A 61 -7.24 8.10 -4.86
N VAL A 62 -6.45 7.03 -4.76
CA VAL A 62 -6.48 6.07 -3.67
C VAL A 62 -5.07 5.87 -3.16
N SER A 63 -4.94 5.60 -1.87
CA SER A 63 -3.69 5.32 -1.19
C SER A 63 -3.83 4.05 -0.37
N ILE A 64 -2.79 3.21 -0.41
CA ILE A 64 -2.74 1.93 0.30
C ILE A 64 -1.69 2.04 1.39
N GLY A 65 -2.11 1.80 2.64
CA GLY A 65 -1.23 1.71 3.79
C GLY A 65 -0.44 0.40 3.79
N LEU A 66 0.56 0.28 2.91
CA LEU A 66 1.27 -0.97 2.65
C LEU A 66 1.84 -1.60 3.92
N THR A 67 2.45 -0.82 4.82
CA THR A 67 3.00 -1.34 6.08
C THR A 67 1.93 -2.05 6.94
N ARG A 68 0.73 -1.47 7.06
CA ARG A 68 -0.38 -2.02 7.85
C ARG A 68 -0.98 -3.25 7.18
N LEU A 69 -1.14 -3.21 5.87
CA LEU A 69 -1.63 -4.35 5.10
C LEU A 69 -0.66 -5.52 5.19
N PHE A 70 0.62 -5.26 4.97
CA PHE A 70 1.64 -6.29 4.87
C PHE A 70 1.91 -6.98 6.20
N SER A 71 1.90 -6.25 7.33
CA SER A 71 2.03 -6.89 8.66
C SER A 71 0.95 -7.94 8.88
N GLN A 72 -0.28 -7.66 8.42
CA GLN A 72 -1.41 -8.56 8.61
C GLN A 72 -1.41 -9.73 7.63
N LEU A 73 -1.03 -9.48 6.38
CA LEU A 73 -0.84 -10.55 5.39
C LEU A 73 0.24 -11.55 5.81
N VAL A 74 1.30 -11.08 6.47
CA VAL A 74 2.36 -11.94 7.02
C VAL A 74 1.87 -12.69 8.26
N GLU A 75 1.17 -12.01 9.19
CA GLU A 75 0.58 -12.66 10.38
C GLU A 75 -0.42 -13.77 10.03
N GLN A 76 -1.15 -13.63 8.92
CA GLN A 76 -2.12 -14.63 8.44
C GLN A 76 -1.52 -15.69 7.52
N ASP A 77 -0.19 -15.75 7.38
CA ASP A 77 0.51 -16.70 6.49
C ASP A 77 0.09 -16.61 5.00
N ILE A 78 -0.60 -15.52 4.61
CA ILE A 78 -0.99 -15.26 3.22
C ILE A 78 0.24 -14.87 2.40
N VAL A 79 1.09 -14.00 2.98
CA VAL A 79 2.38 -13.61 2.39
C VAL A 79 3.50 -14.21 3.23
N LYS A 80 4.20 -15.18 2.64
CA LYS A 80 5.33 -15.83 3.30
C LYS A 80 6.64 -15.19 2.88
N PRO A 81 7.52 -14.82 3.82
CA PRO A 81 8.86 -14.35 3.49
C PRO A 81 9.63 -15.50 2.81
N GLN A 82 9.92 -15.35 1.51
CA GLN A 82 10.47 -16.45 0.71
C GLN A 82 11.96 -16.72 0.96
N LYS A 83 12.81 -15.69 1.04
CA LYS A 83 14.27 -15.84 1.30
C LYS A 83 14.82 -14.63 2.07
N LYS A 84 15.78 -14.88 2.97
CA LYS A 84 16.52 -13.82 3.69
C LYS A 84 17.49 -13.04 2.79
N SER A 85 17.89 -13.63 1.66
CA SER A 85 18.80 -13.02 0.69
C SER A 85 18.35 -13.39 -0.73
N ILE A 86 18.57 -12.48 -1.66
CA ILE A 86 18.47 -12.78 -3.10
C ILE A 86 19.65 -13.62 -3.59
N ALA A 87 20.75 -13.65 -2.85
CA ALA A 87 21.93 -14.43 -3.21
C ALA A 87 21.59 -15.92 -3.13
N GLU A 88 21.85 -16.63 -4.22
CA GLU A 88 21.69 -18.08 -4.28
C GLU A 88 22.90 -18.80 -3.69
N VAL A 89 24.09 -18.20 -3.84
CA VAL A 89 25.36 -18.75 -3.39
C VAL A 89 26.17 -17.63 -2.72
N LEU A 90 26.81 -17.95 -1.60
CA LEU A 90 27.81 -17.12 -0.94
C LEU A 90 29.16 -17.82 -1.08
N ILE A 91 30.09 -17.22 -1.83
CA ILE A 91 31.46 -17.73 -1.94
C ILE A 91 32.32 -17.02 -0.90
N VAL A 92 32.88 -17.77 0.04
CA VAL A 92 33.78 -17.24 1.09
C VAL A 92 35.19 -17.77 0.83
N PRO A 93 36.13 -16.95 0.33
CA PRO A 93 37.51 -17.35 0.18
C PRO A 93 38.16 -17.48 1.55
N LEU A 94 38.84 -18.60 1.81
CA LEU A 94 39.51 -18.86 3.09
C LEU A 94 40.91 -18.22 3.14
N THR A 95 41.48 -17.90 1.99
CA THR A 95 42.78 -17.22 1.85
C THR A 95 42.74 -16.15 0.76
N ASN A 96 43.64 -15.16 0.84
CA ASN A 96 43.72 -14.07 -0.13
C ASN A 96 44.02 -14.57 -1.56
N ASP A 97 44.74 -15.68 -1.69
CA ASP A 97 45.09 -16.26 -2.99
C ASP A 97 43.87 -16.82 -3.74
N GLN A 98 42.84 -17.26 -3.01
CA GLN A 98 41.61 -17.82 -3.57
C GLN A 98 40.62 -16.75 -4.02
N PHE A 99 40.80 -15.49 -3.62
CA PHE A 99 39.86 -14.40 -3.90
C PHE A 99 39.66 -14.19 -5.41
N LYS A 100 40.73 -14.28 -6.21
CA LYS A 100 40.64 -14.15 -7.68
C LYS A 100 39.92 -15.34 -8.34
N SER A 101 40.05 -16.54 -7.78
CA SER A 101 39.37 -17.73 -8.28
C SER A 101 37.90 -17.77 -7.91
N ALA A 102 37.51 -17.10 -6.82
CA ALA A 102 36.13 -17.01 -6.36
C ALA A 102 35.27 -15.98 -7.14
N LEU A 103 35.91 -15.13 -7.94
CA LEU A 103 35.26 -14.05 -8.70
C LEU A 103 34.93 -14.43 -10.16
N ASN A 104 35.51 -15.52 -10.65
CA ASN A 104 35.30 -16.07 -11.99
C ASN A 104 34.40 -17.30 -11.95
#